data_AF-A0AAU4XMN9-F1
#
_entry.id   AF-A0AAU4XMN9-F1
#
_cell.length_a   1.000
_cell.length_b   1.000
_cell.length_c   1.000
_cell.angle_alpha   90.00
_cell.angle_beta   90.00
_cell.angle_gamma   90.00
#
_symmetry.space_group_name_H-M   'P 1'
#
loop_
_entity.id
_entity.type
_entity.pdbx_description
1 polymer ?
#
loop_
_entity_poly.entity_id
_entity_poly.type
_entity_poly.pdbx_seq_one_letter_code
_entity_poly.pdbx_strand_id
1 'polypeptide(L)'
;MLQFVRNERGDKRAAVEDELRFMLSQPLARLVTTEDRPLFIGVAHEWDIPQGDRIALSEWGLPQLPLFTPRPQAGPDPVLVPNVAGEHERRLVKDGQQLYDLGFWGPSEDSFVVGVVPGDGRVMCLRPAPITVDDIPEVLRPYHAGLHKPAVSFLSSSVAQYVETAWRWSAAIQILRKVEEPAYTASEADHVRHYDRLYACVELVVDAARRLDHAVAAEDPQPVWIELIRENSI
;
A
#
# COMPACT_ATOMS: atom_id res chain seq x y z
N MET A 1 6.29 49.33 -12.29
CA MET A 1 6.16 48.05 -13.03
C MET A 1 6.52 46.95 -12.05
N LEU A 2 5.53 46.50 -11.26
CA LEU A 2 5.70 45.49 -10.21
C LEU A 2 5.71 44.12 -10.89
N GLN A 3 6.86 43.46 -10.91
CA GLN A 3 7.00 42.10 -11.43
C GLN A 3 6.16 41.15 -10.56
N PHE A 4 5.15 40.56 -11.19
CA PHE A 4 4.48 39.35 -10.75
C PHE A 4 5.51 38.21 -10.71
N VAL A 5 6.24 38.07 -9.60
CA VAL A 5 6.75 36.76 -9.20
C VAL A 5 5.57 36.05 -8.55
N ARG A 6 4.58 35.71 -9.38
CA ARG A 6 3.44 34.89 -8.97
C ARG A 6 3.98 33.47 -8.84
N ASN A 7 4.42 33.17 -7.62
CA ASN A 7 4.39 31.87 -6.95
C ASN A 7 4.41 30.61 -7.85
N GLU A 8 5.34 30.47 -8.79
CA GLU A 8 5.44 29.27 -9.65
C GLU A 8 5.56 27.98 -8.82
N ARG A 9 6.17 28.07 -7.63
CA ARG A 9 6.25 26.95 -6.67
C ARG A 9 4.90 26.62 -6.00
N GLY A 10 4.09 27.64 -5.69
CA GLY A 10 2.73 27.45 -5.17
C GLY A 10 1.78 26.91 -6.23
N ASP A 11 1.91 27.37 -7.47
CA ASP A 11 1.11 26.91 -8.60
C ASP A 11 1.46 25.46 -8.99
N LYS A 12 2.75 25.09 -8.99
CA LYS A 12 3.19 23.69 -9.16
C LYS A 12 2.73 22.78 -8.01
N ARG A 13 2.60 23.30 -6.78
CA ARG A 13 2.11 22.54 -5.63
C ARG A 13 0.62 22.21 -5.80
N ALA A 14 -0.20 23.23 -6.02
CA ALA A 14 -1.64 23.04 -6.27
C ALA A 14 -1.86 22.11 -7.46
N ALA A 15 -1.08 22.24 -8.53
CA ALA A 15 -1.19 21.39 -9.71
C ALA A 15 -1.02 19.88 -9.42
N VAL A 16 -0.04 19.48 -8.61
CA VAL A 16 0.16 18.05 -8.28
C VAL A 16 -0.94 17.52 -7.36
N GLU A 17 -1.32 18.29 -6.33
CA GLU A 17 -2.40 17.89 -5.42
C GLU A 17 -3.74 17.79 -6.18
N ASP A 18 -4.03 18.74 -7.07
CA ASP A 18 -5.24 18.75 -7.89
C ASP A 18 -5.26 17.62 -8.93
N GLU A 19 -4.12 17.36 -9.59
CA GLU A 19 -3.98 16.23 -10.51
C GLU A 19 -4.21 14.90 -9.77
N LEU A 20 -3.63 14.75 -8.58
CA LEU A 20 -3.81 13.56 -7.76
C LEU A 20 -5.26 13.39 -7.33
N ARG A 21 -5.93 14.45 -6.84
CA ARG A 21 -7.36 14.40 -6.49
C ARG A 21 -8.24 14.06 -7.69
N PHE A 22 -7.96 14.66 -8.85
CA PHE A 22 -8.67 14.37 -10.09
C PHE A 22 -8.52 12.90 -10.48
N MET A 23 -7.29 12.38 -10.49
CA MET A 23 -6.99 10.97 -10.79
C MET A 23 -7.68 10.03 -9.81
N LEU A 24 -7.58 10.29 -8.50
CA LEU A 24 -8.20 9.46 -7.45
C LEU A 24 -9.73 9.46 -7.51
N SER A 25 -10.36 10.40 -8.22
CA SER A 25 -11.80 10.41 -8.45
C SER A 25 -12.25 9.68 -9.73
N GLN A 26 -11.32 9.29 -10.59
CA GLN A 26 -11.67 8.59 -11.83
C GLN A 26 -12.14 7.15 -11.54
N PRO A 27 -13.04 6.61 -12.38
CA PRO A 27 -13.37 5.19 -12.35
C PRO A 27 -12.15 4.35 -12.70
N LEU A 28 -12.04 3.14 -12.12
CA LEU A 28 -10.90 2.24 -12.32
C LEU A 28 -10.61 1.95 -13.80
N ALA A 29 -11.66 1.79 -14.62
CA ALA A 29 -11.55 1.58 -16.07
C ALA A 29 -10.83 2.69 -16.86
N ARG A 30 -10.67 3.89 -16.27
CA ARG A 30 -9.88 4.98 -16.85
C ARG A 30 -8.45 5.02 -16.34
N LEU A 31 -8.18 4.36 -15.22
CA LEU A 31 -6.85 4.28 -14.62
C LEU A 31 -6.05 3.12 -15.20
N VAL A 32 -6.72 2.03 -15.54
CA VAL A 32 -6.12 0.89 -16.25
C VAL A 32 -6.20 1.14 -17.75
N THR A 33 -5.06 1.33 -18.39
CA THR A 33 -4.91 1.63 -19.81
C THR A 33 -4.48 0.38 -20.58
N THR A 34 -4.58 0.43 -21.91
CA THR A 34 -4.13 -0.67 -22.78
C THR A 34 -2.60 -0.84 -22.83
N GLU A 35 -1.85 0.15 -22.35
CA GLU A 35 -0.39 0.08 -22.26
C GLU A 35 0.08 -0.60 -20.97
N ASP A 36 -0.79 -0.65 -19.96
CA ASP A 36 -0.52 -1.38 -18.74
C ASP A 36 -0.38 -2.88 -19.04
N ARG A 37 0.47 -3.55 -18.27
CA ARG A 37 0.66 -5.00 -18.32
C ARG A 37 0.18 -5.63 -17.02
N PRO A 38 -1.15 -5.77 -16.83
CA PRO A 38 -1.70 -6.39 -15.65
C PRO A 38 -1.12 -7.79 -15.44
N LEU A 39 -0.80 -8.09 -14.19
CA LEU A 39 -0.57 -9.45 -13.77
C LEU A 39 -1.92 -10.10 -13.47
N PHE A 40 -2.34 -10.98 -14.36
CA PHE A 40 -3.52 -11.81 -14.15
C PHE A 40 -3.19 -13.03 -13.30
N ILE A 41 -4.02 -13.28 -12.29
CA ILE A 41 -3.91 -14.47 -11.43
C ILE A 41 -4.86 -15.52 -11.99
N GLY A 42 -4.39 -16.25 -13.00
CA GLY A 42 -5.21 -17.17 -13.78
C GLY A 42 -5.88 -18.26 -12.95
N VAL A 43 -5.29 -18.66 -11.82
CA VAL A 43 -5.78 -19.70 -10.90
C VAL A 43 -6.70 -19.18 -9.80
N ALA A 44 -6.89 -17.85 -9.68
CA ALA A 44 -7.76 -17.28 -8.66
C ALA A 44 -9.22 -17.75 -8.79
N HIS A 45 -9.62 -18.24 -9.97
CA HIS A 45 -10.93 -18.84 -10.17
C HIS A 45 -11.16 -20.12 -9.35
N GLU A 46 -10.09 -20.80 -8.95
CA GLU A 46 -10.11 -22.02 -8.13
C GLU A 46 -10.04 -21.71 -6.63
N TRP A 47 -9.67 -20.48 -6.25
CA TRP A 47 -9.57 -20.09 -4.85
C TRP A 47 -10.95 -19.98 -4.22
N ASP A 48 -11.05 -20.46 -2.98
CA ASP A 48 -12.19 -20.22 -2.10
C ASP A 48 -12.18 -18.76 -1.61
N ILE A 49 -12.63 -17.84 -2.45
CA ILE A 49 -12.84 -16.41 -2.15
C ILE A 49 -14.16 -15.94 -2.77
N PRO A 50 -14.71 -14.78 -2.39
CA PRO A 50 -15.95 -14.26 -2.97
C PRO A 50 -15.91 -14.14 -4.51
N GLN A 51 -17.06 -14.27 -5.17
CA GLN A 51 -17.14 -14.20 -6.64
C GLN A 51 -16.66 -12.83 -7.17
N GLY A 52 -17.02 -11.73 -6.51
CA GLY A 52 -16.58 -10.39 -6.91
C GLY A 52 -15.06 -10.22 -6.88
N ASP A 53 -14.40 -10.87 -5.92
CA ASP A 53 -12.95 -10.87 -5.78
C ASP A 53 -12.26 -11.66 -6.90
N ARG A 54 -12.81 -12.83 -7.27
CA ARG A 54 -12.35 -13.59 -8.44
C ARG A 54 -12.49 -12.79 -9.73
N ILE A 55 -13.65 -12.14 -9.92
CA ILE A 55 -13.91 -11.29 -11.08
C ILE A 55 -12.88 -10.17 -11.14
N ALA A 56 -12.65 -9.45 -10.05
CA ALA A 56 -11.69 -8.35 -10.01
C ALA A 56 -10.27 -8.78 -10.39
N LEU A 57 -9.79 -9.93 -9.87
CA LEU A 57 -8.48 -10.49 -10.25
C LEU A 57 -8.42 -10.90 -11.72
N SER A 58 -9.51 -11.45 -12.27
CA SER A 58 -9.56 -11.89 -13.67
C SER A 58 -9.71 -10.74 -14.67
N GLU A 59 -10.43 -9.68 -14.29
CA GLU A 59 -10.75 -8.55 -15.17
C GLU A 59 -9.66 -7.49 -15.15
N TRP A 60 -9.18 -7.13 -13.95
CA TRP A 60 -8.25 -6.03 -13.76
C TRP A 60 -6.83 -6.49 -13.48
N GLY A 61 -6.64 -7.70 -12.93
CA GLY A 61 -5.34 -8.16 -12.45
C GLY A 61 -4.72 -7.22 -11.41
N LEU A 62 -3.43 -7.41 -11.13
CA LEU A 62 -2.64 -6.50 -10.30
C LEU A 62 -1.70 -5.66 -11.16
N PRO A 63 -1.48 -4.38 -10.82
CA PRO A 63 -0.46 -3.56 -11.47
C PRO A 63 0.95 -4.05 -11.13
N GLN A 64 1.91 -3.73 -11.99
CA GLN A 64 3.33 -3.86 -11.70
C GLN A 64 3.78 -2.67 -10.86
N LEU A 65 3.74 -2.83 -9.54
CA LEU A 65 4.15 -1.79 -8.61
C LEU A 65 5.65 -1.88 -8.34
N PRO A 66 6.35 -0.75 -8.16
CA PRO A 66 7.72 -0.77 -7.63
C PRO A 66 7.77 -1.59 -6.34
N LEU A 67 8.82 -2.38 -6.14
CA LEU A 67 9.04 -3.24 -4.96
C LEU A 67 7.96 -4.29 -4.66
N PHE A 68 6.85 -4.37 -5.40
CA PHE A 68 5.93 -5.50 -5.34
C PHE A 68 6.38 -6.57 -6.33
N THR A 69 6.75 -7.73 -5.81
CA THR A 69 6.99 -8.90 -6.64
C THR A 69 5.79 -9.83 -6.52
N PRO A 70 5.02 -10.01 -7.59
CA PRO A 70 3.90 -10.92 -7.56
C PRO A 70 4.37 -12.37 -7.45
N ARG A 71 3.69 -13.12 -6.60
CA ARG A 71 3.92 -14.55 -6.37
C ARG A 71 2.58 -15.28 -6.27
N PRO A 72 1.75 -15.24 -7.33
CA PRO A 72 0.44 -15.84 -7.28
C PRO A 72 0.55 -17.35 -7.05
N GLN A 73 -0.06 -17.80 -5.97
CA GLN A 73 -0.11 -19.21 -5.63
C GLN A 73 -0.85 -20.01 -6.71
N ALA A 74 -0.22 -21.06 -7.23
CA ALA A 74 -0.77 -21.87 -8.34
C ALA A 74 -1.92 -22.81 -7.94
N GLY A 75 -2.04 -23.19 -6.67
CA GLY A 75 -3.01 -24.19 -6.21
C GLY A 75 -4.24 -23.61 -5.50
N PRO A 76 -5.30 -24.42 -5.30
CA PRO A 76 -6.51 -24.04 -4.57
C PRO A 76 -6.37 -24.16 -3.04
N ASP A 77 -5.30 -24.80 -2.55
CA ASP A 77 -5.07 -24.98 -1.12
C ASP A 77 -4.17 -23.87 -0.57
N PRO A 78 -4.64 -23.04 0.39
CA PRO A 78 -3.83 -21.94 0.92
C PRO A 78 -2.55 -22.45 1.61
N VAL A 79 -1.43 -21.74 1.44
CA VAL A 79 -0.10 -22.22 1.90
C VAL A 79 0.55 -21.36 2.98
N LEU A 80 0.19 -20.08 3.07
CA LEU A 80 0.85 -19.15 3.99
C LEU A 80 0.28 -19.29 5.40
N VAL A 81 1.14 -19.47 6.40
CA VAL A 81 0.74 -19.53 7.81
C VAL A 81 1.23 -18.26 8.52
N PRO A 82 0.34 -17.34 8.92
CA PRO A 82 0.70 -16.11 9.62
C PRO A 82 1.36 -16.39 10.97
N ASN A 83 2.37 -15.59 11.32
CA ASN A 83 2.94 -15.57 12.66
C ASN A 83 2.07 -14.71 13.58
N VAL A 84 1.32 -15.33 14.49
CA VAL A 84 0.37 -14.63 15.38
C VAL A 84 0.98 -14.41 16.76
N ALA A 85 1.59 -13.25 16.97
CA ALA A 85 2.34 -12.94 18.18
C ALA A 85 1.53 -12.26 19.31
N GLY A 86 0.42 -11.59 19.01
CA GLY A 86 -0.33 -10.77 19.98
C GLY A 86 -1.85 -10.82 19.84
N GLU A 87 -2.55 -10.15 20.75
CA GLU A 87 -4.02 -10.08 20.75
C GLU A 87 -4.58 -9.32 19.54
N HIS A 88 -3.84 -8.35 19.02
CA HIS A 88 -4.24 -7.64 17.81
C HIS A 88 -4.26 -8.58 16.60
N GLU A 89 -3.18 -9.32 16.36
CA GLU A 89 -3.11 -10.28 15.26
C GLU A 89 -4.14 -11.40 15.38
N ARG A 90 -4.42 -11.88 16.61
CA ARG A 90 -5.46 -12.91 16.88
C ARG A 90 -6.88 -12.45 16.54
N ARG A 91 -7.14 -11.15 16.47
CA ARG A 91 -8.44 -10.62 16.00
C ARG A 91 -8.54 -10.65 14.48
N LEU A 92 -7.42 -10.51 13.78
CA LEU A 92 -7.39 -10.46 12.32
C LEU A 92 -7.44 -11.85 11.71
N VAL A 93 -6.65 -12.78 12.26
CA VAL A 93 -6.49 -14.15 11.77
C VAL A 93 -6.63 -15.18 12.89
N LYS A 94 -7.18 -16.35 12.55
CA LYS A 94 -7.27 -17.48 13.47
C LYS A 94 -5.92 -18.18 13.59
N ASP A 95 -5.68 -18.82 14.72
CA ASP A 95 -4.48 -19.65 14.91
C ASP A 95 -4.44 -20.78 13.87
N GLY A 96 -3.27 -20.98 13.26
CA GLY A 96 -3.06 -21.94 12.17
C GLY A 96 -3.81 -21.64 10.86
N GLN A 97 -4.43 -20.47 10.72
CA GLN A 97 -5.15 -20.10 9.50
C GLN A 97 -4.19 -20.05 8.32
N GLN A 98 -4.49 -20.78 7.25
CA GLN A 98 -3.73 -20.71 6.01
C GLN A 98 -4.31 -19.64 5.08
N LEU A 99 -3.44 -18.92 4.36
CA LEU A 99 -3.77 -17.86 3.41
C LEU A 99 -3.23 -18.19 2.01
N TYR A 100 -3.88 -17.68 0.96
CA TYR A 100 -3.35 -17.71 -0.40
C TYR A 100 -2.23 -16.67 -0.55
N ASP A 101 -1.16 -17.02 -1.26
CA ASP A 101 -0.07 -16.09 -1.57
C ASP A 101 -0.35 -15.27 -2.84
N LEU A 102 -0.29 -13.94 -2.72
CA LEU A 102 -0.38 -13.03 -3.86
C LEU A 102 0.99 -12.50 -4.31
N GLY A 103 2.00 -12.52 -3.46
CA GLY A 103 3.25 -11.78 -3.67
C GLY A 103 3.80 -11.17 -2.40
N PHE A 104 4.84 -10.36 -2.56
CA PHE A 104 5.48 -9.67 -1.46
C PHE A 104 5.95 -8.28 -1.86
N TRP A 105 6.04 -7.40 -0.86
CA TRP A 105 6.65 -6.08 -0.97
C TRP A 105 8.04 -6.07 -0.34
N GLY A 106 9.02 -5.53 -1.05
CA GLY A 106 10.36 -5.30 -0.54
C GLY A 106 11.47 -6.03 -1.31
N PRO A 107 12.71 -5.99 -0.81
CA PRO A 107 13.89 -6.48 -1.52
C PRO A 107 14.01 -8.01 -1.53
N SER A 108 13.22 -8.72 -0.73
CA SER A 108 13.31 -10.18 -0.57
C SER A 108 11.94 -10.81 -0.36
N GLU A 109 11.84 -12.09 -0.68
CA GLU A 109 10.62 -12.90 -0.58
C GLU A 109 9.97 -12.96 0.80
N ASP A 110 10.76 -12.69 1.85
CA ASP A 110 10.34 -12.73 3.26
C ASP A 110 10.04 -11.33 3.82
N SER A 111 10.02 -10.27 3.00
CA SER A 111 9.83 -8.91 3.50
C SER A 111 8.39 -8.67 4.00
N PHE A 112 7.46 -8.38 3.10
CA PHE A 112 6.05 -8.16 3.41
C PHE A 112 5.17 -8.98 2.49
N VAL A 113 4.81 -10.18 2.90
CA VAL A 113 4.00 -11.09 2.09
C VAL A 113 2.53 -10.65 2.13
N VAL A 114 1.88 -10.62 0.98
CA VAL A 114 0.46 -10.29 0.83
C VAL A 114 -0.33 -11.59 0.77
N GLY A 115 -1.14 -11.84 1.79
CA GLY A 115 -1.96 -13.04 1.92
C GLY A 115 -3.45 -12.77 1.75
N VAL A 116 -4.19 -13.71 1.16
CA VAL A 116 -5.66 -13.65 1.08
C VAL A 116 -6.29 -14.72 1.95
N VAL A 117 -7.26 -14.30 2.76
CA VAL A 117 -8.04 -15.18 3.63
C VAL A 117 -9.04 -15.99 2.81
N PRO A 118 -9.02 -17.34 2.90
CA PRO A 118 -10.05 -18.18 2.31
C PRO A 118 -11.44 -17.92 2.91
N GLY A 119 -12.47 -18.06 2.08
CA GLY A 119 -13.88 -17.86 2.38
C GLY A 119 -14.32 -16.40 2.26
N ASP A 120 -13.64 -15.48 2.96
CA ASP A 120 -14.06 -14.06 3.02
C ASP A 120 -13.29 -13.11 2.09
N GLY A 121 -12.11 -13.51 1.59
CA GLY A 121 -11.34 -12.71 0.63
C GLY A 121 -10.59 -11.52 1.24
N ARG A 122 -10.57 -11.37 2.57
CA ARG A 122 -9.79 -10.30 3.22
C ARG A 122 -8.31 -10.45 2.89
N VAL A 123 -7.64 -9.31 2.70
CA VAL A 123 -6.21 -9.24 2.37
C VAL A 123 -5.43 -8.81 3.60
N MET A 124 -4.40 -9.58 3.93
CA MET A 124 -3.50 -9.36 5.04
C MET A 124 -2.09 -9.06 4.53
N CYS A 125 -1.35 -8.27 5.30
CA CYS A 125 0.08 -8.09 5.13
C CYS A 125 0.81 -8.84 6.25
N LEU A 126 1.78 -9.69 5.87
CA LEU A 126 2.49 -10.59 6.76
C LEU A 126 3.97 -10.24 6.78
N ARG A 127 4.54 -10.11 7.98
CA ARG A 127 5.98 -10.07 8.23
C ARG A 127 6.43 -11.39 8.84
N PRO A 128 7.71 -11.75 8.75
CA PRO A 128 8.25 -12.94 9.41
C PRO A 128 8.08 -12.90 10.94
N ALA A 129 8.25 -11.70 11.51
CA ALA A 129 8.19 -11.44 12.94
C ALA A 129 7.68 -10.02 13.19
N PRO A 130 7.10 -9.75 14.38
CA PRO A 130 6.79 -8.39 14.79
C PRO A 130 8.09 -7.60 14.96
N ILE A 131 8.04 -6.29 14.72
CA ILE A 131 9.16 -5.38 14.97
C ILE A 131 8.89 -4.66 16.29
N THR A 132 9.87 -4.69 17.17
CA THR A 132 9.83 -4.12 18.51
C THR A 132 10.96 -3.11 18.69
N VAL A 133 10.95 -2.40 19.82
CA VAL A 133 12.05 -1.51 20.20
C VAL A 133 13.40 -2.24 20.32
N ASP A 134 13.41 -3.55 20.59
CA ASP A 134 14.66 -4.31 20.71
C ASP A 134 15.34 -4.56 19.36
N ASP A 135 14.57 -4.48 18.27
CA ASP A 135 15.03 -4.72 16.89
C ASP A 135 15.75 -3.51 16.28
N ILE A 136 15.75 -2.35 16.95
CA ILE A 136 16.45 -1.15 16.50
C ILE A 136 17.71 -0.87 17.34
N PRO A 137 18.70 -0.13 16.78
CA PRO A 137 19.94 0.22 17.49
C PRO A 137 19.68 0.86 18.85
N GLU A 138 20.48 0.50 19.87
CA GLU A 138 20.31 0.96 21.26
C GLU A 138 20.19 2.47 21.40
N VAL A 139 20.95 3.23 20.60
CA VAL A 139 20.93 4.70 20.59
C VAL A 139 19.58 5.28 20.15
N LEU A 140 18.80 4.54 19.37
CA LEU A 140 17.48 4.97 18.87
C LEU A 140 16.33 4.52 19.79
N ARG A 141 16.53 3.49 20.63
CA ARG A 141 15.48 2.95 21.51
C ARG A 141 14.78 4.00 22.39
N PRO A 142 15.46 4.99 23.01
CA PRO A 142 14.78 6.01 23.82
C PRO A 142 13.78 6.85 23.03
N TYR A 143 14.00 7.03 21.73
CA TYR A 143 13.13 7.81 20.83
C TYR A 143 11.97 6.98 20.28
N HIS A 144 11.99 5.66 20.50
CA HIS A 144 11.04 4.68 19.95
C HIS A 144 10.56 3.70 21.03
N ALA A 145 10.46 4.15 22.29
CA ALA A 145 10.14 3.29 23.44
C ALA A 145 8.78 2.56 23.34
N GLY A 146 7.88 3.00 22.45
CA GLY A 146 6.60 2.36 22.15
C GLY A 146 6.55 1.66 20.78
N LEU A 147 7.69 1.42 20.14
CA LEU A 147 7.72 0.78 18.82
C LEU A 147 7.23 -0.66 18.93
N HIS A 148 6.08 -0.90 18.30
CA HIS A 148 5.57 -2.23 18.04
C HIS A 148 4.86 -2.23 16.69
N LYS A 149 5.38 -2.99 15.73
CA LYS A 149 4.73 -3.29 14.47
C LYS A 149 4.33 -4.76 14.48
N PRO A 150 3.04 -5.10 14.35
CA PRO A 150 2.59 -6.48 14.40
C PRO A 150 3.13 -7.28 13.21
N ALA A 151 3.21 -8.60 13.37
CA ALA A 151 3.58 -9.50 12.27
C ALA A 151 2.45 -9.66 11.25
N VAL A 152 1.21 -9.45 11.67
CA VAL A 152 0.02 -9.52 10.82
C VAL A 152 -0.70 -8.19 10.89
N SER A 153 -0.95 -7.60 9.74
CA SER A 153 -1.72 -6.37 9.61
C SER A 153 -2.82 -6.52 8.58
N PHE A 154 -3.95 -5.86 8.84
CA PHE A 154 -5.04 -5.78 7.89
C PHE A 154 -4.65 -4.88 6.71
N LEU A 155 -4.92 -5.32 5.48
CA LEU A 155 -4.63 -4.55 4.27
C LEU A 155 -5.89 -4.15 3.51
N SER A 156 -6.84 -5.08 3.36
CA SER A 156 -8.16 -4.78 2.78
C SER A 156 -9.22 -5.81 3.16
N SER A 157 -10.50 -5.42 3.10
CA SER A 157 -11.64 -6.24 3.44
C SER A 157 -12.03 -7.23 2.33
N SER A 158 -11.57 -6.99 1.10
CA SER A 158 -11.73 -7.90 -0.02
C SER A 158 -10.61 -7.76 -1.05
N VAL A 159 -10.43 -8.78 -1.88
CA VAL A 159 -9.44 -8.72 -2.96
C VAL A 159 -9.81 -7.68 -4.01
N ALA A 160 -11.10 -7.49 -4.32
CA ALA A 160 -11.54 -6.48 -5.27
C ALA A 160 -11.15 -5.06 -4.83
N GLN A 161 -11.31 -4.73 -3.56
CA GLN A 161 -10.88 -3.45 -3.00
C GLN A 161 -9.35 -3.31 -2.99
N TYR A 162 -8.62 -4.40 -2.70
CA TYR A 162 -7.17 -4.42 -2.80
C TYR A 162 -6.70 -4.15 -4.24
N VAL A 163 -7.29 -4.82 -5.23
CA VAL A 163 -7.01 -4.62 -6.66
C VAL A 163 -7.23 -3.16 -7.06
N GLU A 164 -8.37 -2.57 -6.69
CA GLU A 164 -8.66 -1.17 -7.01
C GLU A 164 -7.65 -0.23 -6.33
N THR A 165 -7.35 -0.47 -5.05
CA THR A 165 -6.37 0.33 -4.29
C THR A 165 -4.99 0.24 -4.93
N ALA A 166 -4.55 -0.96 -5.33
CA ALA A 166 -3.28 -1.19 -5.99
C ALA A 166 -3.18 -0.43 -7.32
N TRP A 167 -4.22 -0.44 -8.14
CA TRP A 167 -4.24 0.32 -9.41
C TRP A 167 -4.24 1.84 -9.19
N ARG A 168 -5.02 2.33 -8.24
CA ARG A 168 -5.01 3.74 -7.86
C ARG A 168 -3.64 4.15 -7.32
N TRP A 169 -2.97 3.25 -6.60
CA TRP A 169 -1.61 3.47 -6.12
C TRP A 169 -0.61 3.53 -7.28
N SER A 170 -0.68 2.59 -8.23
CA SER A 170 0.16 2.58 -9.42
C SER A 170 0.06 3.89 -10.20
N ALA A 171 -1.16 4.39 -10.40
CA ALA A 171 -1.40 5.68 -11.05
C ALA A 171 -0.89 6.86 -10.21
N ALA A 172 -1.09 6.83 -8.89
CA ALA A 172 -0.63 7.87 -7.98
C ALA A 172 0.89 8.02 -7.99
N ILE A 173 1.66 6.93 -7.98
CA ILE A 173 3.13 6.96 -8.00
C ILE A 173 3.65 7.78 -9.18
N GLN A 174 3.07 7.65 -10.36
CA GLN A 174 3.51 8.40 -11.54
C GLN A 174 3.32 9.92 -11.38
N ILE A 175 2.29 10.34 -10.64
CA ILE A 175 2.03 11.74 -10.31
C ILE A 175 2.96 12.20 -9.18
N LEU A 176 3.14 11.39 -8.14
CA LEU A 176 4.01 11.70 -6.99
C LEU A 176 5.46 11.90 -7.42
N ARG A 177 5.95 11.13 -8.40
CA ARG A 177 7.30 11.31 -9.00
C ARG A 177 7.53 12.69 -9.63
N LYS A 178 6.49 13.48 -9.87
CA LYS A 178 6.61 14.87 -10.34
C LYS A 178 6.95 15.85 -9.21
N VAL A 179 6.89 15.42 -7.95
CA VAL A 179 7.32 16.22 -6.80
C VAL A 179 8.85 16.24 -6.78
N GLU A 180 9.43 17.33 -7.28
CA GLU A 180 10.89 17.51 -7.33
C GLU A 180 11.52 17.38 -5.93
N GLU A 181 12.48 16.46 -5.82
CA GLU A 181 13.33 16.31 -4.63
C GLU A 181 14.37 17.45 -4.58
N PRO A 182 14.56 18.12 -3.43
CA PRO A 182 15.60 19.10 -3.27
C PRO A 182 16.99 18.46 -3.40
N ALA A 183 17.93 19.17 -4.03
CA ALA A 183 19.32 18.72 -4.12
C ALA A 183 19.91 18.49 -2.72
N TYR A 184 20.84 17.53 -2.57
CA TYR A 184 21.48 17.21 -1.29
C TYR A 184 22.18 18.39 -0.60
N THR A 185 22.48 19.46 -1.35
CA THR A 185 23.08 20.71 -0.84
C THR A 185 22.05 21.75 -0.41
N ALA A 186 20.75 21.46 -0.54
CA ALA A 186 19.69 22.38 -0.18
C ALA A 186 19.62 22.58 1.33
N SER A 187 18.90 23.61 1.75
CA SER A 187 18.73 23.88 3.19
C SER A 187 17.86 22.80 3.84
N GLU A 188 18.07 22.56 5.14
CA GLU A 188 17.20 21.68 5.94
C GLU A 188 15.71 22.07 5.79
N ALA A 189 15.42 23.39 5.77
CA ALA A 189 14.06 23.89 5.57
C ALA A 189 13.46 23.54 4.19
N ASP A 190 14.28 23.40 3.14
CA ASP A 190 13.82 22.92 1.84
C ASP A 190 13.49 21.42 1.87
N HIS A 191 14.32 20.62 2.53
CA HIS A 191 14.07 19.19 2.74
C HIS A 191 12.80 18.94 3.56
N VAL A 192 12.63 19.65 4.68
CA VAL A 192 11.41 19.57 5.51
C VAL A 192 10.17 19.91 4.68
N ARG A 193 10.20 21.01 3.92
CA ARG A 193 9.08 21.39 3.04
C ARG A 193 8.78 20.34 1.96
N HIS A 194 9.80 19.71 1.41
CA HIS A 194 9.62 18.63 0.43
C HIS A 194 8.91 17.44 1.07
N TYR A 195 9.38 16.95 2.21
CA TYR A 195 8.75 15.82 2.90
C TYR A 195 7.34 16.14 3.38
N ASP A 196 7.08 17.35 3.91
CA ASP A 196 5.72 17.79 4.28
C ASP A 196 4.77 17.73 3.07
N ARG A 197 5.26 18.15 1.89
CA ARG A 197 4.47 18.09 0.65
C ARG A 197 4.23 16.65 0.20
N LEU A 198 5.26 15.81 0.21
CA LEU A 198 5.14 14.41 -0.16
C LEU A 198 4.14 13.70 0.77
N TYR A 199 4.24 13.93 2.07
CA TYR A 199 3.30 13.39 3.05
C TYR A 199 1.87 13.85 2.83
N ALA A 200 1.65 15.14 2.55
CA ALA A 200 0.32 15.64 2.22
C ALA A 200 -0.28 14.93 0.99
N CYS A 201 0.53 14.63 -0.03
CA CYS A 201 0.06 13.90 -1.20
C CYS A 201 -0.19 12.41 -0.90
N VAL A 202 0.67 11.77 -0.11
CA VAL A 202 0.49 10.39 0.36
C VAL A 202 -0.83 10.25 1.14
N GLU A 203 -1.15 11.18 2.03
CA GLU A 203 -2.41 11.17 2.77
C GLU A 203 -3.64 11.21 1.85
N LEU A 204 -3.57 11.91 0.70
CA LEU A 204 -4.67 11.90 -0.28
C LEU A 204 -4.94 10.51 -0.85
N VAL A 205 -3.87 9.74 -1.11
CA VAL A 205 -3.98 8.36 -1.59
C VAL A 205 -4.54 7.46 -0.48
N VAL A 206 -4.01 7.58 0.73
CA VAL A 206 -4.47 6.80 1.89
C VAL A 206 -5.94 7.07 2.18
N ASP A 207 -6.37 8.34 2.10
CA ASP A 207 -7.77 8.71 2.24
C ASP A 207 -8.65 8.16 1.12
N ALA A 208 -8.13 8.01 -0.11
CA ALA A 208 -8.85 7.33 -1.17
C ALA A 208 -9.01 5.84 -0.86
N ALA A 209 -7.97 5.16 -0.38
CA ALA A 209 -8.05 3.77 0.05
C ALA A 209 -9.08 3.58 1.18
N ARG A 210 -9.06 4.44 2.20
CA ARG A 210 -10.05 4.44 3.30
C ARG A 210 -11.50 4.67 2.84
N ARG A 211 -11.70 5.40 1.74
CA ARG A 211 -13.03 5.59 1.13
C ARG A 211 -13.50 4.36 0.36
N LEU A 212 -12.60 3.60 -0.23
CA LEU A 212 -12.90 2.33 -0.90
C LEU A 212 -13.20 1.22 0.10
N ASP A 213 -12.49 1.23 1.22
CA ASP A 213 -12.57 0.22 2.25
C ASP A 213 -12.61 0.88 3.65
N HIS A 214 -13.83 1.02 4.16
CA HIS A 214 -14.06 1.59 5.49
C HIS A 214 -13.54 0.72 6.63
N ALA A 215 -13.32 -0.59 6.41
CA ALA A 215 -12.80 -1.47 7.43
C ALA A 215 -11.34 -1.16 7.74
N VAL A 216 -10.57 -0.60 6.78
CA VAL A 216 -9.18 -0.18 6.98
C VAL A 216 -9.07 0.78 8.16
N ALA A 217 -9.97 1.76 8.27
CA ALA A 217 -9.93 2.74 9.37
C ALA A 217 -10.35 2.15 10.72
N ALA A 218 -11.14 1.08 10.73
CA ALA A 218 -11.66 0.45 11.95
C ALA A 218 -10.68 -0.59 12.52
N GLU A 219 -10.01 -1.36 11.66
CA GLU A 219 -9.11 -2.44 12.05
C GLU A 219 -7.68 -1.96 12.31
N ASP A 220 -7.21 -0.93 11.60
CA ASP A 220 -5.85 -0.41 11.77
C ASP A 220 -5.78 1.14 11.61
N PRO A 221 -5.60 1.91 12.70
CA PRO A 221 -5.51 3.36 12.62
C PRO A 221 -4.25 3.86 11.89
N GLN A 222 -3.22 3.03 11.73
CA GLN A 222 -2.02 3.31 10.93
C GLN A 222 -1.87 2.27 9.83
N PRO A 223 -2.70 2.33 8.77
CA PRO A 223 -2.74 1.29 7.76
C PRO A 223 -1.36 1.09 7.15
N VAL A 224 -0.97 -0.18 6.97
CA VAL A 224 0.29 -0.58 6.34
C VAL A 224 0.50 0.06 4.97
N TRP A 225 -0.58 0.48 4.30
CA TRP A 225 -0.54 1.34 3.14
C TRP A 225 0.35 2.57 3.31
N ILE A 226 0.35 3.25 4.47
CA ILE A 226 1.22 4.41 4.71
C ILE A 226 2.70 4.01 4.63
N GLU A 227 3.08 2.88 5.22
CA GLU A 227 4.46 2.37 5.17
C GLU A 227 4.84 1.98 3.74
N LEU A 228 4.00 1.18 3.09
CA LEU A 228 4.21 0.73 1.71
C LEU A 228 4.27 1.92 0.74
N ILE A 229 3.39 2.90 0.89
CA ILE A 229 3.35 4.09 0.05
C ILE A 229 4.61 4.92 0.27
N ARG A 230 5.02 5.17 1.51
CA ARG A 230 6.23 5.95 1.82
C ARG A 230 7.48 5.30 1.25
N GLU A 231 7.67 4.00 1.45
CA GLU A 231 8.86 3.27 0.96
C GLU A 231 8.94 3.23 -0.57
N ASN A 232 7.83 3.45 -1.27
CA ASN A 232 7.74 3.41 -2.73
C ASN A 232 7.58 4.80 -3.40
N SER A 233 7.49 5.87 -2.60
CA SER A 233 7.34 7.26 -3.09
C SER A 233 8.66 8.01 -3.20
N ILE A 234 9.76 7.42 -2.72
CA ILE A 234 11.11 8.01 -2.65
C ILE A 234 11.98 7.37 -3.72
#